data_AF-A0A9W7FN95-F1
#
_entry.id   AF-A0A9W7FN95-F1
#
_cell.length_a   1.000
_cell.length_b   1.000
_cell.length_c   1.000
_cell.angle_alpha   90.00
_cell.angle_beta   90.00
_cell.angle_gamma   90.00
#
_symmetry.space_group_name_H-M   'P 1'
#
loop_
_entity.id
_entity.type
_entity.pdbx_description
1 polymer ?
#
loop_
_entity_poly.entity_id
_entity_poly.type
_entity_poly.pdbx_seq_one_letter_code
_entity_poly.pdbx_strand_id
1 'polypeptide(L)'
;MSFNDLKSASALSTLLGSATPPYALVMYTATWCGPCNRVKPIIQQKISSDWAKWSSTCTFNYLYEDGEGVDVASYGVSAFPTFRLYKTGMGDPKDCLGEVKGGDVEGVQRLLEEHVKELFGENGNSMGGEALTGEDAREARLRRLAGGNNNNNSPASPPAPPASSDTPMVDAGEAVIKTLVEEMGFEETMAMKGVKNSNGTLEGAIDWITAHQDDPMDTSEEPSGAICMVAGEVSADSGIVKSYKCNDCGKILSSMANLELHANKTGHSDFAESTEEVKPLTEEEKKMKVAEIKQLLAVKRAEREEVEKKEKVQNEKQRRNMGKEMAATREEMEKDERKRIIYAKKKEKEDVKKERERIRREIEADKLERRANKGKIKSSLGVDGYNPSAIQYDVDKGDGTDAPVEKISAIPKKTKTVDTRDNTTKMNDLITKIGQHRAGGDGGRCLSLLKTFIGNVVDNPTEPKYRGVNTAGKAYKSRIKGIVGAKKVLEMCGWSMGEEEKLLLPVGEEDLEWMMLVKGKIEAEILLRMFCNRV
;
A
#
# COMPACT_ATOMS: atom_id res chain seq x y z
N MET A 1 -15.96 1.20 19.05
CA MET A 1 -15.89 2.68 18.99
C MET A 1 -16.06 3.10 17.54
N SER A 2 -16.62 4.27 17.29
CA SER A 2 -16.80 4.82 15.94
C SER A 2 -15.91 6.04 15.73
N PHE A 3 -15.64 6.34 14.47
CA PHE A 3 -15.12 7.64 14.08
C PHE A 3 -16.11 8.75 14.46
N ASN A 4 -15.57 9.92 14.83
CA ASN A 4 -16.36 11.13 14.99
C ASN A 4 -16.42 11.89 13.66
N ASP A 5 -17.61 12.31 13.26
CA ASP A 5 -17.79 13.16 12.07
C ASP A 5 -17.56 14.63 12.46
N LEU A 6 -16.45 15.21 11.97
CA LEU A 6 -16.18 16.64 12.05
C LEU A 6 -16.90 17.33 10.89
N LYS A 7 -17.89 18.17 11.22
CA LYS A 7 -18.74 18.86 10.23
C LYS A 7 -18.23 20.24 9.83
N SER A 8 -17.22 20.78 10.52
CA SER A 8 -16.70 22.13 10.27
C SER A 8 -15.18 22.21 10.49
N ALA A 9 -14.55 23.19 9.85
CA ALA A 9 -13.13 23.51 10.08
C ALA A 9 -12.86 23.95 11.52
N SER A 10 -13.79 24.70 12.13
CA SER A 10 -13.69 25.13 13.53
C SER A 10 -13.66 23.95 14.51
N ALA A 11 -14.37 22.86 14.21
CA ALA A 11 -14.35 21.64 15.01
C ALA A 11 -12.99 20.94 14.95
N LEU A 12 -12.34 20.94 13.78
CA LEU A 12 -10.97 20.43 13.63
C LEU A 12 -9.98 21.30 14.42
N SER A 13 -10.04 22.62 14.30
CA SER A 13 -9.16 23.52 15.07
C SER A 13 -9.36 23.36 16.58
N THR A 14 -10.61 23.19 17.03
CA THR A 14 -10.93 22.93 18.45
C THR A 14 -10.36 21.58 18.91
N LEU A 15 -10.49 20.54 18.07
CA LEU A 15 -9.91 19.23 18.36
C LEU A 15 -8.39 19.32 18.49
N LEU A 16 -7.71 19.96 17.52
CA LEU A 16 -6.25 20.13 17.52
C LEU A 16 -5.77 21.03 18.66
N GLY A 17 -6.59 21.97 19.13
CA GLY A 17 -6.30 22.80 20.30
C GLY A 17 -6.57 22.11 21.65
N SER A 18 -7.17 20.91 21.67
CA SER A 18 -7.44 20.20 22.91
C SER A 18 -6.16 19.56 23.51
N ALA A 19 -6.07 19.44 24.83
CA ALA A 19 -4.87 18.85 25.46
C ALA A 19 -4.92 17.31 25.52
N THR A 20 -6.11 16.72 25.40
CA THR A 20 -6.35 15.28 25.57
C THR A 20 -7.45 14.79 24.64
N PRO A 21 -7.28 13.66 23.94
CA PRO A 21 -6.08 12.81 23.88
C PRO A 21 -4.94 13.44 23.04
N PRO A 22 -3.68 13.02 23.25
CA PRO A 22 -2.50 13.68 22.68
C PRO A 22 -2.32 13.52 21.17
N TYR A 23 -3.07 12.62 20.53
CA TYR A 23 -3.06 12.45 19.08
C TYR A 23 -4.48 12.45 18.49
N ALA A 24 -4.58 12.91 17.24
CA ALA A 24 -5.79 12.87 16.45
C ALA A 24 -5.50 12.37 15.03
N LEU A 25 -6.06 11.22 14.67
CA LEU A 25 -6.06 10.73 13.30
C LEU A 25 -7.29 11.29 12.57
N VAL A 26 -7.05 12.05 11.51
CA VAL A 26 -8.11 12.63 10.68
C VAL A 26 -8.06 12.01 9.29
N MET A 27 -9.17 11.42 8.86
CA MET A 27 -9.34 10.95 7.50
C MET A 27 -10.15 11.98 6.71
N TYR A 28 -9.49 12.63 5.77
CA TYR A 28 -10.10 13.54 4.81
C TYR A 28 -10.84 12.71 3.76
N THR A 29 -12.13 13.00 3.59
CA THR A 29 -13.05 12.16 2.82
C THR A 29 -14.09 12.98 2.07
N ALA A 30 -14.73 12.36 1.08
CA ALA A 30 -15.85 12.94 0.35
C ALA A 30 -16.96 11.89 0.21
N THR A 31 -18.21 12.33 0.17
CA THR A 31 -19.39 11.44 0.05
C THR A 31 -19.47 10.76 -1.31
N TRP A 32 -19.06 11.46 -2.38
CA TRP A 32 -19.01 10.95 -3.76
C TRP A 32 -17.78 10.09 -4.06
N CYS A 33 -16.77 10.07 -3.17
CA CYS A 33 -15.54 9.32 -3.37
C CYS A 33 -15.76 7.81 -3.16
N GLY A 34 -15.80 7.05 -4.26
CA GLY A 34 -15.94 5.59 -4.23
C GLY A 34 -14.89 4.85 -3.39
N PRO A 35 -13.58 5.14 -3.52
CA PRO A 35 -12.55 4.55 -2.66
C PRO A 35 -12.76 4.83 -1.16
N CYS A 36 -13.21 6.04 -0.82
CA CYS A 36 -13.50 6.43 0.55
C CYS A 36 -14.61 5.57 1.16
N ASN A 37 -15.70 5.38 0.43
CA ASN A 37 -16.84 4.57 0.87
C ASN A 37 -16.48 3.09 1.05
N ARG A 38 -15.48 2.57 0.30
CA ARG A 38 -14.97 1.20 0.49
C ARG A 38 -14.08 1.05 1.72
N VAL A 39 -13.27 2.06 2.03
CA VAL A 39 -12.28 2.01 3.12
C VAL A 39 -12.90 2.31 4.49
N LYS A 40 -13.88 3.21 4.55
CA LYS A 40 -14.61 3.56 5.78
C LYS A 40 -15.01 2.35 6.65
N PRO A 41 -15.73 1.34 6.15
CA PRO A 41 -16.13 0.20 6.99
C PRO A 41 -14.95 -0.65 7.47
N ILE A 42 -13.90 -0.78 6.65
CA ILE A 42 -12.68 -1.54 7.00
C ILE A 42 -11.97 -0.88 8.18
N ILE A 43 -11.82 0.44 8.10
CA ILE A 43 -11.19 1.28 9.12
C ILE A 43 -12.02 1.28 10.42
N GLN A 44 -13.36 1.36 10.34
CA GLN A 44 -14.24 1.24 11.51
C GLN A 44 -14.11 -0.13 12.20
N GLN A 45 -13.98 -1.20 11.43
CA GLN A 45 -13.73 -2.53 11.96
C GLN A 45 -12.38 -2.61 12.68
N LYS A 46 -11.31 -2.07 12.07
CA LYS A 46 -9.97 -2.03 12.67
C LYS A 46 -9.91 -1.24 13.97
N ILE A 47 -10.66 -0.15 14.08
CA ILE A 47 -10.81 0.59 15.34
C ILE A 47 -11.46 -0.25 16.44
N SER A 48 -12.46 -1.03 16.07
CA SER A 48 -13.17 -1.87 17.02
C SER A 48 -12.37 -3.11 17.44
N SER A 49 -11.36 -3.52 16.66
CA SER A 49 -10.46 -4.63 16.99
C SER A 49 -9.05 -4.15 17.38
N ASP A 50 -8.17 -3.98 16.40
CA ASP A 50 -6.72 -3.92 16.58
C ASP A 50 -6.27 -2.58 17.14
N TRP A 51 -6.96 -1.49 16.73
CA TRP A 51 -6.62 -0.13 17.14
C TRP A 51 -7.35 0.28 18.44
N ALA A 52 -8.12 -0.62 19.05
CA ALA A 52 -8.77 -0.37 20.34
C ALA A 52 -7.75 -0.01 21.43
N LYS A 53 -6.52 -0.52 21.33
CA LYS A 53 -5.40 -0.22 22.24
C LYS A 53 -4.98 1.26 22.24
N TRP A 54 -5.20 1.99 21.15
CA TRP A 54 -4.87 3.42 21.06
C TRP A 54 -6.04 4.34 21.41
N SER A 55 -7.19 3.79 21.78
CA SER A 55 -8.40 4.58 21.98
C SER A 55 -8.32 5.62 23.12
N SER A 56 -7.43 5.41 24.11
CA SER A 56 -7.14 6.39 25.17
C SER A 56 -6.16 7.48 24.75
N THR A 57 -5.37 7.23 23.70
CA THR A 57 -4.21 8.05 23.32
C THR A 57 -4.43 8.78 22.00
N CYS A 58 -5.32 8.28 21.14
CA CYS A 58 -5.60 8.81 19.82
C CYS A 58 -7.13 8.87 19.56
N THR A 59 -7.60 10.01 19.04
CA THR A 59 -8.97 10.12 18.50
C THR A 59 -9.01 9.83 17.01
N PHE A 60 -10.11 9.24 16.53
CA PHE A 60 -10.32 8.91 15.13
C PHE A 60 -11.46 9.75 14.56
N ASN A 61 -11.18 10.59 13.56
CA ASN A 61 -12.12 11.61 13.07
C ASN A 61 -12.23 11.65 11.53
N TYR A 62 -13.44 11.83 11.02
CA TYR A 62 -13.71 12.05 9.60
C TYR A 62 -13.89 13.54 9.36
N LEU A 63 -13.21 14.07 8.34
CA LEU A 63 -13.46 15.42 7.85
C LEU A 63 -13.94 15.34 6.41
N TYR A 64 -15.15 15.82 6.16
CA TYR A 64 -15.71 15.86 4.83
C TYR A 64 -15.36 17.18 4.12
N GLU A 65 -15.08 17.11 2.83
CA GLU A 65 -14.80 18.31 2.02
C GLU A 65 -15.99 19.28 1.92
N ASP A 66 -17.22 18.79 2.11
CA ASP A 66 -18.45 19.59 2.10
C ASP A 66 -18.79 20.17 3.48
N GLY A 67 -17.88 20.03 4.46
CA GLY A 67 -18.00 20.60 5.79
C GLY A 67 -17.91 22.13 5.78
N GLU A 68 -18.55 22.76 6.78
CA GLU A 68 -18.61 24.22 6.88
C GLU A 68 -17.21 24.82 7.09
N GLY A 69 -16.79 25.67 6.15
CA GLY A 69 -15.49 26.35 6.18
C GLY A 69 -14.28 25.42 5.97
N VAL A 70 -14.50 24.18 5.52
CA VAL A 70 -13.44 23.21 5.25
C VAL A 70 -12.86 23.47 3.87
N ASP A 71 -11.61 23.96 3.81
CA ASP A 71 -10.82 23.93 2.59
C ASP A 71 -9.76 22.83 2.69
N VAL A 72 -10.02 21.69 2.04
CA VAL A 72 -9.13 20.52 2.07
C VAL A 72 -7.74 20.83 1.53
N ALA A 73 -7.64 21.73 0.53
CA ALA A 73 -6.36 22.10 -0.05
C ALA A 73 -5.49 22.92 0.93
N SER A 74 -6.13 23.75 1.77
CA SER A 74 -5.43 24.51 2.81
C SER A 74 -4.71 23.61 3.83
N TYR A 75 -5.21 22.40 4.05
CA TYR A 75 -4.59 21.39 4.90
C TYR A 75 -3.51 20.56 4.18
N GLY A 76 -3.14 20.89 2.94
CA GLY A 76 -2.12 20.17 2.17
C GLY A 76 -2.58 18.82 1.61
N VAL A 77 -3.89 18.55 1.60
CA VAL A 77 -4.45 17.30 1.09
C VAL A 77 -4.80 17.45 -0.38
N SER A 78 -4.19 16.61 -1.23
CA SER A 78 -4.34 16.67 -2.69
C SER A 78 -5.21 15.56 -3.29
N ALA A 79 -5.62 14.57 -2.50
CA ALA A 79 -6.37 13.41 -2.97
C ALA A 79 -7.19 12.78 -1.84
N PHE A 80 -8.23 12.02 -2.21
CA PHE A 80 -9.08 11.28 -1.27
C PHE A 80 -9.00 9.76 -1.48
N PRO A 81 -9.11 8.94 -0.41
CA PRO A 81 -9.01 9.33 1.00
C PRO A 81 -7.55 9.66 1.37
N THR A 82 -7.34 10.56 2.31
CA THR A 82 -6.01 10.83 2.88
C THR A 82 -6.11 10.84 4.39
N PHE A 83 -5.18 10.16 5.05
CA PHE A 83 -5.09 10.07 6.50
C PHE A 83 -3.93 10.93 6.98
N ARG A 84 -4.19 11.85 7.90
CA ARG A 84 -3.15 12.62 8.56
C ARG A 84 -3.23 12.42 10.07
N LEU A 85 -2.07 12.20 10.68
CA LEU A 85 -1.94 12.09 12.13
C LEU A 85 -1.43 13.41 12.69
N TYR A 86 -2.15 13.95 13.65
CA TYR A 86 -1.80 15.20 14.33
C TYR A 86 -1.43 14.93 15.77
N LYS A 87 -0.53 15.78 16.31
CA LYS A 87 -0.31 15.90 17.74
C LYS A 87 -1.17 17.02 18.27
N THR A 88 -2.05 16.71 19.21
CA THR A 88 -2.93 17.69 19.82
C THR A 88 -2.10 18.68 20.65
N GLY A 89 -2.32 19.97 20.46
CA GLY A 89 -1.48 21.05 20.98
C GLY A 89 -0.45 21.63 20.00
N MET A 90 -0.32 21.11 18.77
CA MET A 90 0.37 21.81 17.67
C MET A 90 -0.58 22.83 17.03
N GLY A 91 -0.10 24.07 16.89
CA GLY A 91 -0.94 25.23 16.51
C GLY A 91 -1.37 25.27 15.05
N ASP A 92 -0.62 24.64 14.14
CA ASP A 92 -0.88 24.72 12.70
C ASP A 92 -1.48 23.43 12.12
N PRO A 93 -2.66 23.48 11.46
CA PRO A 93 -3.29 22.34 10.81
C PRO A 93 -2.50 21.70 9.65
N LYS A 94 -1.42 22.36 9.19
CA LYS A 94 -0.51 21.85 8.17
C LYS A 94 0.57 20.93 8.73
N ASP A 95 0.95 21.12 9.99
CA ASP A 95 1.97 20.33 10.68
C ASP A 95 1.37 19.00 11.18
N CYS A 96 1.22 18.05 10.27
CA CYS A 96 0.92 16.66 10.63
C CYS A 96 2.23 15.90 10.91
N LEU A 97 2.19 14.96 11.85
CA LEU A 97 3.30 14.04 12.14
C LEU A 97 3.59 13.11 10.97
N GLY A 98 2.54 12.75 10.22
CA GLY A 98 2.68 11.98 8.99
C GLY A 98 1.38 11.87 8.22
N GLU A 99 1.51 11.48 6.97
CA GLU A 99 0.42 11.39 6.00
C GLU A 99 0.46 10.04 5.27
N VAL A 100 -0.71 9.44 5.08
CA VAL A 100 -0.92 8.27 4.22
C VAL A 100 -1.98 8.62 3.19
N LYS A 101 -1.56 8.65 1.91
CA LYS A 101 -2.44 8.91 0.77
C LYS A 101 -3.10 7.62 0.30
N GLY A 102 -4.38 7.71 -0.02
CA GLY A 102 -5.17 6.60 -0.55
C GLY A 102 -5.70 5.66 0.54
N GLY A 103 -6.35 4.58 0.08
CA GLY A 103 -7.01 3.59 0.93
C GLY A 103 -6.09 2.56 1.59
N ASP A 104 -4.87 2.95 1.96
CA ASP A 104 -3.87 2.06 2.53
C ASP A 104 -4.03 1.91 4.05
N VAL A 105 -4.81 0.90 4.45
CA VAL A 105 -5.10 0.60 5.86
C VAL A 105 -3.84 0.17 6.63
N GLU A 106 -2.91 -0.54 5.96
CA GLU A 106 -1.67 -1.02 6.58
C GLU A 106 -0.69 0.14 6.80
N GLY A 107 -0.62 1.08 5.85
CA GLY A 107 0.12 2.32 6.00
C GLY A 107 -0.36 3.14 7.20
N VAL A 108 -1.68 3.25 7.40
CA VAL A 108 -2.24 3.95 8.57
C VAL A 108 -1.89 3.23 9.87
N GLN A 109 -1.93 1.90 9.90
CA GLN A 109 -1.53 1.13 11.07
C GLN A 109 -0.06 1.38 11.43
N ARG A 110 0.84 1.34 10.45
CA ARG A 110 2.28 1.63 10.67
C ARG A 110 2.49 3.07 11.18
N LEU A 111 1.75 4.03 10.65
CA LEU A 111 1.82 5.43 11.10
C LEU A 111 1.43 5.57 12.59
N LEU A 112 0.39 4.85 13.01
CA LEU A 112 -0.04 4.82 14.42
C LEU A 112 0.99 4.12 15.31
N GLU A 113 1.56 2.99 14.89
CA GLU A 113 2.57 2.25 15.64
C GLU A 113 3.86 3.05 15.85
N GLU A 114 4.27 3.83 14.84
CA GLU A 114 5.47 4.64 14.88
C GLU A 114 5.33 5.86 15.82
N HIS A 115 4.18 6.53 15.78
CA HIS A 115 4.02 7.84 16.42
C HIS A 115 3.21 7.80 17.71
N VAL A 116 2.26 6.88 17.86
CA VAL A 116 1.37 6.79 19.02
C VAL A 116 1.96 5.80 20.02
N LYS A 117 2.75 6.32 20.95
CA LYS A 117 3.28 5.54 22.08
C LYS A 117 2.13 5.10 22.98
N GLU A 118 2.12 3.82 23.35
CA GLU A 118 1.19 3.31 24.34
C GLU A 118 1.46 4.01 25.68
N LEU A 119 0.43 4.65 26.26
CA LEU A 119 0.47 5.19 27.61
C LEU A 119 0.36 4.00 28.59
N PHE A 120 1.41 3.20 28.69
CA PHE A 120 1.61 2.36 29.86
C PHE A 120 2.00 3.28 31.00
N GLY A 121 1.07 3.44 31.95
CA GLY A 121 1.24 4.27 33.13
C GLY A 121 2.58 3.99 33.81
N GLU A 122 3.34 5.06 33.99
CA GLU A 122 4.48 5.10 34.89
C GLU A 122 4.02 4.69 36.29
N ASN A 123 4.47 3.52 36.72
CA ASN A 123 4.88 3.26 38.08
C ASN A 123 6.07 2.29 38.04
N GLY A 124 7.27 2.86 38.03
CA GLY A 124 8.51 2.22 38.49
C GLY A 124 9.01 1.03 37.67
N ASN A 125 9.95 1.26 36.75
CA ASN A 125 11.33 0.79 36.93
C ASN A 125 12.24 1.32 35.82
N SER A 126 13.16 2.16 36.25
CA SER A 126 14.45 2.38 35.61
C SER A 126 15.27 1.09 35.61
N MET A 127 16.04 0.88 34.53
CA MET A 127 17.06 -0.15 34.30
C MET A 127 16.60 -1.55 33.91
N GLY A 128 17.10 -2.03 32.75
CA GLY A 128 17.28 -3.46 32.49
C GLY A 128 17.15 -3.83 31.03
N GLY A 129 18.29 -3.95 30.33
CA GLY A 129 18.33 -4.48 28.97
C GLY A 129 17.84 -5.93 28.90
N GLU A 130 17.17 -6.26 27.80
CA GLU A 130 16.73 -7.62 27.52
C GLU A 130 17.92 -8.58 27.42
N ALA A 131 17.79 -9.70 28.13
CA ALA A 131 18.78 -10.75 28.25
C ALA A 131 18.95 -11.49 26.92
N LEU A 132 20.08 -11.24 26.25
CA LEU A 132 20.60 -12.13 25.21
C LEU A 132 21.24 -13.35 25.87
N THR A 133 21.05 -14.51 25.27
CA THR A 133 21.67 -15.77 25.67
C THR A 133 23.21 -15.65 25.59
N GLY A 134 23.93 -16.36 26.46
CA GLY A 134 25.38 -16.19 26.64
C GLY A 134 26.25 -16.48 25.40
N GLU A 135 25.69 -17.11 24.37
CA GLU A 135 26.36 -17.40 23.11
C GLU A 135 26.39 -16.17 22.18
N ASP A 136 25.27 -15.44 22.07
CA ASP A 136 25.16 -14.24 21.23
C ASP A 136 26.03 -13.09 21.73
N ALA A 137 26.20 -12.98 23.06
CA ALA A 137 27.06 -11.98 23.68
C ALA A 137 28.55 -12.22 23.40
N ARG A 138 28.99 -13.48 23.23
CA ARG A 138 30.37 -13.82 22.86
C ARG A 138 30.64 -13.51 21.40
N GLU A 139 29.69 -13.84 20.52
CA GLU A 139 29.82 -13.62 19.08
C GLU A 139 29.83 -12.12 18.73
N ALA A 140 28.98 -11.32 19.39
CA ALA A 140 28.99 -9.86 19.26
C ALA A 140 30.30 -9.21 19.75
N ARG A 141 30.97 -9.83 20.73
CA ARG A 141 32.27 -9.35 21.27
C ARG A 141 33.42 -9.66 20.32
N LEU A 142 33.42 -10.84 19.70
CA LEU A 142 34.38 -11.22 18.65
C LEU A 142 34.28 -10.32 17.41
N ARG A 143 33.05 -9.92 17.04
CA ARG A 143 32.82 -9.04 15.89
C ARG A 143 33.32 -7.60 16.10
N ARG A 144 33.33 -7.12 17.35
CA ARG A 144 33.89 -5.79 17.72
C ARG A 144 35.42 -5.76 17.78
N LEU A 145 36.09 -6.88 18.07
CA LEU A 145 37.56 -6.94 18.09
C LEU A 145 38.19 -7.04 16.68
N ALA A 146 37.42 -7.46 15.67
CA ALA A 146 37.94 -7.71 14.32
C ALA A 146 37.90 -6.50 13.37
N GLY A 147 37.40 -5.33 13.80
CA GLY A 147 37.15 -4.20 12.90
C GLY A 147 37.59 -2.85 13.46
N GLY A 148 38.91 -2.62 13.51
CA GLY A 148 39.47 -1.28 13.69
C GLY A 148 40.20 -0.82 12.43
N ASN A 149 39.68 0.20 11.73
CA ASN A 149 40.42 1.42 11.40
C ASN A 149 39.55 2.48 10.67
N ASN A 150 39.38 3.63 11.34
CA ASN A 150 39.58 5.03 10.94
C ASN A 150 39.26 5.52 9.51
N ASN A 151 38.47 6.59 9.45
CA ASN A 151 38.98 7.91 9.03
C ASN A 151 38.18 9.08 9.64
N ASN A 152 38.94 10.09 10.07
CA ASN A 152 38.51 11.33 10.72
C ASN A 152 37.93 12.35 9.72
N ASN A 153 36.94 13.14 10.17
CA ASN A 153 37.10 14.61 10.23
C ASN A 153 36.06 15.25 11.17
N SER A 154 36.56 15.93 12.20
CA SER A 154 35.84 16.91 13.06
C SER A 154 35.96 18.31 12.42
N PRO A 155 35.16 19.36 12.76
CA PRO A 155 34.84 19.72 14.15
C PRO A 155 33.45 20.36 14.44
N ALA A 156 33.06 20.31 15.72
CA ALA A 156 32.12 21.26 16.38
C ALA A 156 32.77 22.67 16.45
N SER A 157 32.14 23.84 16.46
CA SER A 157 30.96 24.44 17.14
C SER A 157 30.80 25.88 16.54
N PRO A 158 29.68 26.66 16.65
CA PRO A 158 29.14 27.18 17.93
C PRO A 158 27.59 27.35 18.00
N PRO A 159 27.04 27.65 19.19
CA PRO A 159 25.59 27.85 19.36
C PRO A 159 25.16 29.25 18.87
N ALA A 160 24.03 29.32 18.17
CA ALA A 160 23.39 30.57 17.74
C ALA A 160 22.43 31.12 18.83
N PRO A 161 22.27 32.45 18.94
CA PRO A 161 21.66 33.15 20.08
C PRO A 161 20.12 33.17 20.07
N PRO A 162 19.46 33.53 21.20
CA PRO A 162 18.00 33.63 21.27
C PRO A 162 17.48 34.88 20.56
N ALA A 163 16.60 34.72 19.58
CA ALA A 163 15.92 35.82 18.91
C ALA A 163 14.55 36.07 19.55
N SER A 164 14.45 37.18 20.26
CA SER A 164 13.21 37.89 20.56
C SER A 164 13.02 39.02 19.53
N SER A 165 11.83 39.18 18.97
CA SER A 165 11.07 40.45 18.90
C SER A 165 10.01 40.42 17.80
N ASP A 166 8.81 40.84 18.19
CA ASP A 166 7.64 41.08 17.37
C ASP A 166 7.90 42.11 16.26
N THR A 167 7.38 41.86 15.04
CA THR A 167 6.84 42.89 14.12
C THR A 167 5.90 42.23 13.09
N PRO A 168 4.91 42.96 12.56
CA PRO A 168 3.67 42.40 12.04
C PRO A 168 3.76 41.86 10.61
N MET A 169 2.89 40.88 10.33
CA MET A 169 2.65 40.23 9.04
C MET A 169 2.51 41.24 7.89
N VAL A 170 3.27 41.01 6.82
CA VAL A 170 3.03 41.53 5.46
C VAL A 170 2.88 40.32 4.52
N ASP A 171 1.89 40.39 3.63
CA ASP A 171 1.43 39.31 2.76
C ASP A 171 2.57 38.62 2.01
N ALA A 172 2.71 37.29 2.19
CA ALA A 172 3.78 36.48 1.63
C ALA A 172 3.91 36.56 0.10
N GLY A 173 2.84 36.97 -0.61
CA GLY A 173 2.87 37.18 -2.06
C GLY A 173 3.66 38.42 -2.48
N GLU A 174 3.66 39.49 -1.69
CA GLU A 174 4.33 40.75 -2.04
C GLU A 174 5.85 40.64 -1.91
N ALA A 175 6.33 39.88 -0.92
CA ALA A 175 7.75 39.57 -0.78
C ALA A 175 8.30 38.79 -1.99
N VAL A 176 7.54 37.82 -2.51
CA VAL A 176 7.95 37.02 -3.68
C VAL A 176 7.90 37.85 -4.96
N ILE A 177 6.89 38.71 -5.12
CA ILE A 177 6.83 39.66 -6.25
C ILE A 177 8.05 40.59 -6.23
N LYS A 178 8.39 41.12 -5.06
CA LYS A 178 9.57 41.99 -4.89
C LYS A 178 10.86 41.28 -5.26
N THR A 179 11.06 40.03 -4.83
CA THR A 179 12.22 39.22 -5.21
C THR A 179 12.29 38.97 -6.72
N LEU A 180 11.16 38.66 -7.38
CA LEU A 180 11.11 38.43 -8.82
C LEU A 180 11.41 39.69 -9.63
N VAL A 181 10.95 40.86 -9.16
CA VAL A 181 11.14 42.15 -9.83
C VAL A 181 12.55 42.72 -9.57
N GLU A 182 12.99 42.75 -8.32
CA GLU A 182 14.24 43.40 -7.93
C GLU A 182 15.48 42.51 -8.11
N GLU A 183 15.38 41.20 -7.82
CA GLU A 183 16.54 40.29 -7.87
C GLU A 183 16.64 39.54 -9.21
N MET A 184 15.51 39.17 -9.81
CA MET A 184 15.47 38.41 -11.07
C MET A 184 15.12 39.23 -12.30
N GLY A 185 14.67 40.48 -12.13
CA GLY A 185 14.43 41.43 -13.22
C GLY A 185 13.20 41.13 -14.08
N PHE A 186 12.21 40.42 -13.55
CA PHE A 186 10.95 40.19 -14.26
C PHE A 186 10.02 41.42 -14.21
N GLU A 187 9.21 41.63 -15.25
CA GLU A 187 8.20 42.69 -15.26
C GLU A 187 7.17 42.46 -14.14
N GLU A 188 6.82 43.52 -13.40
CA GLU A 188 5.95 43.46 -12.22
C GLU A 188 4.60 42.80 -12.51
N THR A 189 4.03 43.06 -13.69
CA THR A 189 2.75 42.47 -14.15
C THR A 189 2.86 40.97 -14.42
N MET A 190 4.01 40.50 -14.93
CA MET A 190 4.33 39.09 -15.16
C MET A 190 4.65 38.37 -13.86
N ALA A 191 5.41 39.00 -12.96
CA ALA A 191 5.69 38.49 -11.63
C ALA A 191 4.39 38.31 -10.82
N MET A 192 3.47 39.28 -10.89
CA MET A 192 2.18 39.21 -10.22
C MET A 192 1.28 38.10 -10.79
N LYS A 193 1.27 37.90 -12.12
CA LYS A 193 0.55 36.77 -12.77
C LYS A 193 1.18 35.42 -12.42
N GLY A 194 2.51 35.33 -12.42
CA GLY A 194 3.24 34.12 -12.02
C GLY A 194 2.93 33.72 -10.59
N VAL A 195 3.04 34.65 -9.65
CA VAL A 195 2.75 34.43 -8.22
C VAL A 195 1.27 34.07 -7.98
N LYS A 196 0.34 34.66 -8.75
CA LYS A 196 -1.10 34.34 -8.69
C LYS A 196 -1.39 32.93 -9.21
N ASN A 197 -0.69 32.48 -10.26
CA ASN A 197 -0.90 31.17 -10.86
C ASN A 197 -0.07 30.05 -10.20
N SER A 198 0.90 30.40 -9.34
CA SER A 198 1.78 29.46 -8.64
C SER A 198 1.54 29.38 -7.12
N ASN A 199 0.40 29.89 -6.63
CA ASN A 199 0.02 29.90 -5.22
C ASN A 199 1.04 30.59 -4.30
N GLY A 200 1.71 31.63 -4.78
CA GLY A 200 2.63 32.43 -3.95
C GLY A 200 4.03 31.84 -3.76
N THR A 201 4.41 30.79 -4.49
CA THR A 201 5.76 30.22 -4.41
C THR A 201 6.69 30.82 -5.46
N LEU A 202 7.93 31.15 -5.07
CA LEU A 202 8.93 31.74 -5.96
C LEU A 202 9.26 30.80 -7.12
N GLU A 203 9.56 29.54 -6.83
CA GLU A 203 9.92 28.52 -7.83
C GLU A 203 8.78 28.26 -8.82
N GLY A 204 7.54 28.12 -8.33
CA GLY A 204 6.39 27.94 -9.20
C GLY A 204 6.07 29.18 -10.03
N ALA A 205 6.35 30.39 -9.53
CA ALA A 205 6.19 31.62 -10.30
C ALA A 205 7.23 31.69 -11.42
N ILE A 206 8.47 31.27 -11.16
CA ILE A 206 9.54 31.19 -12.16
C ILE A 206 9.20 30.16 -13.24
N ASP A 207 8.73 28.97 -12.87
CA ASP A 207 8.33 27.94 -13.83
C ASP A 207 7.16 28.41 -14.71
N TRP A 208 6.18 29.11 -14.12
CA TRP A 208 5.07 29.68 -14.86
C TRP A 208 5.51 30.79 -15.81
N ILE A 209 6.33 31.74 -15.34
CA ILE A 209 6.86 32.83 -16.17
C ILE A 209 7.70 32.26 -17.31
N THR A 210 8.55 31.28 -17.06
CA THR A 210 9.39 30.64 -18.08
C THR A 210 8.55 29.91 -19.15
N ALA A 211 7.43 29.30 -18.75
CA ALA A 211 6.52 28.63 -19.68
C ALA A 211 5.67 29.59 -20.53
N HIS A 212 5.52 30.86 -20.10
CA HIS A 212 4.64 31.86 -20.73
C HIS A 212 5.40 33.11 -21.19
N GLN A 213 6.73 33.05 -21.33
CA GLN A 213 7.59 34.15 -21.77
C GLN A 213 7.34 34.57 -23.23
N ASP A 214 6.81 33.67 -24.07
CA ASP A 214 6.60 33.87 -25.50
C ASP A 214 5.13 34.12 -25.88
N ASP A 215 4.22 34.19 -24.91
CA ASP A 215 2.81 34.45 -25.18
C ASP A 215 2.58 35.96 -25.42
N PRO A 216 1.99 36.36 -26.57
CA PRO A 216 1.72 37.77 -26.84
C PRO A 216 0.74 38.32 -25.80
N MET A 217 1.25 39.23 -24.97
CA MET A 217 0.52 39.85 -23.87
C MET A 217 -0.63 40.71 -24.41
N ASP A 218 -1.86 40.22 -24.28
CA ASP A 218 -3.09 40.95 -24.60
C ASP A 218 -3.38 41.98 -23.50
N THR A 219 -3.05 43.25 -23.77
CA THR A 219 -3.40 44.40 -22.92
C THR A 219 -4.85 44.82 -23.16
N SER A 220 -5.80 43.95 -22.81
CA SER A 220 -7.22 44.27 -22.87
C SER A 220 -8.06 43.64 -21.75
N GLU A 221 -7.64 43.79 -20.49
CA GLU A 221 -8.57 43.68 -19.36
C GLU A 221 -8.37 44.85 -18.37
N GLU A 222 -9.31 45.79 -18.43
CA GLU A 222 -9.43 46.96 -17.55
C GLU A 222 -9.90 46.57 -16.14
N PRO A 223 -9.30 47.10 -15.07
CA PRO A 223 -9.96 47.19 -13.77
C PRO A 223 -10.89 48.41 -13.74
N SER A 224 -12.20 48.15 -13.61
CA SER A 224 -13.20 49.18 -13.37
C SER A 224 -12.99 49.81 -11.98
N GLY A 225 -12.54 51.06 -11.95
CA GLY A 225 -12.47 51.88 -10.74
C GLY A 225 -12.22 53.34 -11.11
N ALA A 226 -13.23 54.18 -10.93
CA ALA A 226 -13.31 55.54 -11.43
C ALA A 226 -12.40 56.56 -10.69
N ILE A 227 -12.09 57.65 -11.42
CA ILE A 227 -11.60 59.01 -11.00
C ILE A 227 -10.05 59.13 -10.92
N CYS A 228 -9.32 60.10 -11.49
CA CYS A 228 -9.58 61.47 -12.01
C CYS A 228 -8.53 61.83 -13.09
N MET A 229 -8.92 62.64 -14.08
CA MET A 229 -7.99 63.31 -15.01
C MET A 229 -7.07 64.32 -14.32
N VAL A 230 -5.81 64.40 -14.77
CA VAL A 230 -5.07 65.66 -14.83
C VAL A 230 -4.43 65.77 -16.21
N ALA A 231 -4.85 66.80 -16.94
CA ALA A 231 -4.27 67.23 -18.20
C ALA A 231 -2.87 67.80 -17.96
N GLY A 232 -1.91 67.37 -18.79
CA GLY A 232 -0.60 67.99 -18.96
C GLY A 232 -0.20 67.92 -20.42
N GLU A 233 -0.29 69.03 -21.13
CA GLU A 233 0.28 69.24 -22.46
C GLU A 233 1.81 69.40 -22.37
N VAL A 234 2.50 69.00 -23.46
CA VAL A 234 3.84 69.33 -24.03
C VAL A 234 4.60 68.04 -24.39
N SER A 235 5.22 67.80 -25.54
CA SER A 235 5.52 68.55 -26.78
C SER A 235 5.77 67.54 -27.92
N ALA A 236 5.62 68.00 -29.16
CA ALA A 236 5.98 67.29 -30.38
C ALA A 236 7.50 67.26 -30.63
N ASP A 237 8.04 66.11 -31.07
CA ASP A 237 8.88 65.91 -32.27
C ASP A 237 9.60 64.54 -32.22
N SER A 238 9.23 63.60 -33.08
CA SER A 238 10.10 62.51 -33.58
C SER A 238 9.40 61.76 -34.73
N GLY A 239 10.13 61.50 -35.81
CA GLY A 239 9.61 60.99 -37.08
C GLY A 239 8.96 59.60 -37.00
N ILE A 240 7.82 59.44 -37.67
CA ILE A 240 7.07 58.18 -37.75
C ILE A 240 7.78 57.24 -38.75
N VAL A 241 8.42 56.19 -38.23
CA VAL A 241 9.02 55.11 -39.02
C VAL A 241 7.92 54.23 -39.61
N LYS A 242 7.94 54.00 -40.93
CA LYS A 242 6.86 53.29 -41.65
C LYS A 242 7.21 51.84 -42.05
N SER A 243 8.49 51.51 -42.21
CA SER A 243 8.95 50.14 -42.51
C SER A 243 10.44 49.96 -42.14
N TYR A 244 10.91 48.71 -42.10
CA TYR A 244 12.30 48.36 -41.79
C TYR A 244 12.93 47.64 -42.98
N LYS A 245 14.11 48.03 -43.45
CA LYS A 245 14.86 47.33 -44.50
C LYS A 245 16.04 46.58 -43.90
N CYS A 246 16.24 45.32 -44.27
CA CYS A 246 17.47 44.60 -43.95
C CYS A 246 18.56 45.01 -44.94
N ASN A 247 19.71 45.50 -44.45
CA ASN A 247 20.80 45.94 -45.33
C ASN A 247 21.55 44.75 -45.96
N ASP A 248 21.55 43.59 -45.30
CA ASP A 248 22.24 42.39 -45.79
C ASP A 248 21.53 41.73 -46.98
N CYS A 249 20.20 41.82 -47.03
CA CYS A 249 19.40 41.15 -48.07
C CYS A 249 18.42 42.06 -48.82
N GLY A 250 18.36 43.36 -48.49
CA GLY A 250 17.54 44.37 -49.17
C GLY A 250 16.03 44.22 -49.00
N LYS A 251 15.55 43.29 -48.16
CA LYS A 251 14.11 43.07 -47.95
C LYS A 251 13.51 44.14 -47.03
N ILE A 252 12.38 44.68 -47.45
CA ILE A 252 11.59 45.64 -46.67
C ILE A 252 10.51 44.88 -45.89
N LEU A 253 10.45 45.14 -44.60
CA LEU A 253 9.63 44.49 -43.59
C LEU A 253 8.67 45.53 -43.03
N SER A 254 7.39 45.19 -42.98
CA SER A 254 6.33 46.15 -42.69
C SER A 254 6.05 46.36 -41.19
N SER A 255 6.61 45.53 -40.31
CA SER A 255 6.35 45.54 -38.87
C SER A 255 7.55 44.93 -38.13
N MET A 256 7.76 45.35 -36.88
CA MET A 256 8.79 44.81 -36.00
C MET A 256 8.71 43.28 -35.85
N ALA A 257 7.50 42.71 -35.79
CA ALA A 257 7.31 41.26 -35.73
C ALA A 257 7.82 40.52 -36.99
N ASN A 258 7.77 41.16 -38.16
CA ASN A 258 8.32 40.59 -39.39
C ASN A 258 9.86 40.73 -39.45
N LEU A 259 10.42 41.72 -38.74
CA LEU A 259 11.87 41.89 -38.55
C LEU A 259 12.44 40.78 -37.68
N GLU A 260 11.81 40.50 -36.54
CA GLU A 260 12.21 39.42 -35.64
C GLU A 260 12.12 38.04 -36.32
N LEU A 261 11.02 37.77 -37.05
CA LEU A 261 10.89 36.53 -37.82
C LEU A 261 11.93 36.41 -38.95
N HIS A 262 12.33 37.52 -39.56
CA HIS A 262 13.40 37.53 -40.56
C HIS A 262 14.75 37.26 -39.90
N ALA A 263 15.07 37.95 -38.81
CA ALA A 263 16.28 37.75 -38.02
C ALA A 263 16.43 36.30 -37.55
N ASN A 264 15.36 35.70 -37.01
CA ASN A 264 15.38 34.31 -36.51
C ASN A 264 15.51 33.27 -37.64
N LYS A 265 15.00 33.58 -38.84
CA LYS A 265 15.01 32.65 -39.98
C LYS A 265 16.28 32.75 -40.83
N THR A 266 16.85 33.94 -40.98
CA THR A 266 18.03 34.18 -41.84
C THR A 266 19.29 34.51 -41.06
N GLY A 267 19.19 34.80 -39.76
CA GLY A 267 20.33 35.18 -38.91
C GLY A 267 20.88 36.58 -39.20
N HIS A 268 20.15 37.42 -39.94
CA HIS A 268 20.59 38.77 -40.27
C HIS A 268 20.22 39.73 -39.14
N SER A 269 21.14 40.62 -38.76
CA SER A 269 20.99 41.56 -37.65
C SER A 269 21.04 43.03 -38.06
N ASP A 270 21.47 43.35 -39.28
CA ASP A 270 21.60 44.74 -39.73
C ASP A 270 20.32 45.23 -40.44
N PHE A 271 19.51 45.99 -39.69
CA PHE A 271 18.27 46.59 -40.16
C PHE A 271 18.33 48.12 -40.08
N ALA A 272 17.86 48.79 -41.13
CA ALA A 272 17.70 50.24 -41.18
C ALA A 272 16.22 50.62 -41.31
N GLU A 273 15.83 51.72 -40.70
CA GLU A 273 14.49 52.28 -40.82
C GLU A 273 14.31 52.90 -42.21
N SER A 274 13.21 52.56 -42.90
CA SER A 274 12.89 53.04 -44.25
C SER A 274 11.53 53.74 -44.24
N THR A 275 11.40 54.79 -45.06
CA THR A 275 10.14 55.54 -45.24
C THR A 275 9.27 54.98 -46.38
N GLU A 276 9.68 53.85 -46.98
CA GLU A 276 8.99 53.24 -48.11
C GLU A 276 7.78 52.40 -47.65
N GLU A 277 6.58 52.80 -48.06
CA GLU A 277 5.34 52.07 -47.78
C GLU A 277 5.23 50.83 -48.68
N VAL A 278 5.16 49.65 -48.08
CA VAL A 278 4.99 48.38 -48.80
C VAL A 278 3.59 48.35 -49.41
N LYS A 279 3.49 48.30 -50.76
CA LYS A 279 2.21 48.17 -51.45
C LYS A 279 1.47 46.93 -50.95
N PRO A 280 0.24 47.05 -50.44
CA PRO A 280 -0.51 45.90 -49.96
C PRO A 280 -0.76 44.94 -51.12
N LEU A 281 -0.37 43.68 -50.94
CA LEU A 281 -0.58 42.60 -51.89
C LEU A 281 -2.05 42.56 -52.33
N THR A 282 -2.32 42.38 -53.63
CA THR A 282 -3.68 42.37 -54.18
C THR A 282 -4.52 41.26 -53.52
N GLU A 283 -5.83 41.46 -53.42
CA GLU A 283 -6.70 40.51 -52.72
C GLU A 283 -6.67 39.10 -53.31
N GLU A 284 -6.42 38.97 -54.61
CA GLU A 284 -6.33 37.69 -55.30
C GLU A 284 -5.05 36.92 -54.93
N GLU A 285 -3.90 37.60 -54.83
CA GLU A 285 -2.64 36.97 -54.44
C GLU A 285 -2.63 36.55 -52.97
N LYS A 286 -3.29 37.32 -52.09
CA LYS A 286 -3.49 36.93 -50.68
C LYS A 286 -4.38 35.69 -50.58
N LYS A 287 -5.45 35.61 -51.37
CA LYS A 287 -6.33 34.42 -51.42
C LYS A 287 -5.58 33.18 -51.91
N MET A 288 -4.72 33.31 -52.92
CA MET A 288 -3.89 32.18 -53.39
C MET A 288 -2.87 31.71 -52.34
N LYS A 289 -2.15 32.62 -51.68
CA LYS A 289 -1.20 32.27 -50.61
C LYS A 289 -1.90 31.64 -49.40
N VAL A 290 -3.09 32.13 -49.04
CA VAL A 290 -3.91 31.51 -47.98
C VAL A 290 -4.38 30.12 -48.39
N ALA A 291 -4.74 29.89 -49.66
CA ALA A 291 -5.12 28.58 -50.16
C ALA A 291 -3.93 27.60 -50.14
N GLU A 292 -2.74 28.05 -50.55
CA GLU A 292 -1.49 27.28 -50.51
C GLU A 292 -1.11 26.88 -49.07
N ILE A 293 -1.17 27.82 -48.13
CA ILE A 293 -0.91 27.55 -46.70
C ILE A 293 -1.92 26.54 -46.14
N LYS A 294 -3.20 26.66 -46.50
CA LYS A 294 -4.24 25.69 -46.10
C LYS A 294 -3.97 24.29 -46.66
N GLN A 295 -3.50 24.19 -47.90
CA GLN A 295 -3.11 22.91 -48.50
C GLN A 295 -1.91 22.28 -47.78
N LEU A 296 -0.87 23.06 -47.48
CA LEU A 296 0.30 22.58 -46.72
C LEU A 296 -0.09 22.10 -45.30
N LEU A 297 -0.98 22.82 -44.62
CA LEU A 297 -1.49 22.42 -43.31
C LEU A 297 -2.32 21.13 -43.39
N ALA A 298 -3.10 20.94 -44.46
CA ALA A 298 -3.87 19.71 -44.68
C ALA A 298 -2.95 18.51 -44.92
N VAL A 299 -1.89 18.66 -45.74
CA VAL A 299 -0.88 17.62 -45.96
C VAL A 299 -0.16 17.26 -44.65
N LYS A 300 0.25 18.27 -43.86
CA LYS A 300 0.93 18.04 -42.57
C LYS A 300 0.01 17.41 -41.51
N ARG A 301 -1.30 17.68 -41.56
CA ARG A 301 -2.29 16.99 -40.71
C ARG A 301 -2.48 15.54 -41.13
N ALA A 302 -2.58 15.26 -42.43
CA ALA A 302 -2.68 13.89 -42.94
C ALA A 302 -1.43 13.06 -42.61
N GLU A 303 -0.24 13.65 -42.73
CA GLU A 303 1.02 12.99 -42.36
C GLU A 303 1.05 12.61 -40.87
N ARG A 304 0.67 13.55 -39.97
CA ARG A 304 0.58 13.27 -38.53
C ARG A 304 -0.43 12.16 -38.22
N GLU A 305 -1.57 12.13 -38.89
CA GLU A 305 -2.57 11.07 -38.71
C GLU A 305 -2.03 9.69 -39.11
N GLU A 306 -1.26 9.61 -40.20
CA GLU A 306 -0.62 8.36 -40.63
C GLU A 306 0.50 7.90 -39.69
N VAL A 307 1.25 8.84 -39.09
CA VAL A 307 2.24 8.53 -38.04
C VAL A 307 1.53 8.00 -36.80
N GLU A 308 0.48 8.66 -36.31
CA GLU A 308 -0.29 8.20 -35.16
C GLU A 308 -0.92 6.81 -35.39
N LYS A 309 -1.39 6.52 -36.62
CA LYS A 309 -1.88 5.17 -36.97
C LYS A 309 -0.76 4.13 -36.87
N LYS A 310 0.44 4.43 -37.37
CA LYS A 310 1.59 3.52 -37.29
C LYS A 310 2.04 3.30 -35.84
N GLU A 311 2.09 4.35 -35.04
CA GLU A 311 2.41 4.28 -33.60
C GLU A 311 1.37 3.46 -32.83
N LYS A 312 0.07 3.65 -33.08
CA LYS A 312 -0.99 2.83 -32.48
C LYS A 312 -0.81 1.34 -32.81
N VAL A 313 -0.46 1.01 -34.05
CA VAL A 313 -0.17 -0.37 -34.47
C VAL A 313 1.09 -0.91 -33.80
N GLN A 314 2.14 -0.09 -33.64
CA GLN A 314 3.37 -0.49 -32.94
C GLN A 314 3.14 -0.69 -31.45
N ASN A 315 2.42 0.20 -30.78
CA ASN A 315 2.09 0.10 -29.36
C ASN A 315 1.25 -1.16 -29.08
N GLU A 316 0.27 -1.48 -29.94
CA GLU A 316 -0.50 -2.71 -29.80
C GLU A 316 0.35 -3.97 -30.05
N LYS A 317 1.32 -3.92 -30.99
CA LYS A 317 2.30 -5.01 -31.18
C LYS A 317 3.21 -5.18 -29.97
N GLN A 318 3.70 -4.08 -29.40
CA GLN A 318 4.56 -4.10 -28.22
C GLN A 318 3.81 -4.66 -27.01
N ARG A 319 2.56 -4.24 -26.77
CA ARG A 319 1.71 -4.81 -25.72
C ARG A 319 1.56 -6.33 -25.87
N ARG A 320 1.31 -6.82 -27.09
CA ARG A 320 1.19 -8.26 -27.37
C ARG A 320 2.51 -9.00 -27.14
N ASN A 321 3.63 -8.42 -27.55
CA ASN A 321 4.94 -9.02 -27.36
C ASN A 321 5.31 -9.07 -25.87
N MET A 322 5.12 -7.98 -25.13
CA MET A 322 5.32 -7.97 -23.67
C MET A 322 4.41 -8.99 -22.97
N GLY A 323 3.14 -9.12 -23.39
CA GLY A 323 2.25 -10.14 -22.85
C GLY A 323 2.71 -11.58 -23.13
N LYS A 324 3.24 -11.84 -24.33
CA LYS A 324 3.81 -13.15 -24.70
C LYS A 324 5.10 -13.44 -23.94
N GLU A 325 5.96 -12.45 -23.78
CA GLU A 325 7.22 -12.56 -23.05
C GLU A 325 6.96 -12.84 -21.57
N MET A 326 6.06 -12.10 -20.92
CA MET A 326 5.64 -12.36 -19.54
C MET A 326 5.04 -13.76 -19.35
N ALA A 327 4.25 -14.24 -20.32
CA ALA A 327 3.72 -15.60 -20.29
C ALA A 327 4.83 -16.66 -20.44
N ALA A 328 5.79 -16.44 -21.35
CA ALA A 328 6.94 -17.33 -21.56
C ALA A 328 7.85 -17.40 -20.33
N THR A 329 8.20 -16.25 -19.74
CA THR A 329 9.01 -16.18 -18.51
C THR A 329 8.31 -16.88 -17.34
N ARG A 330 6.99 -16.70 -17.20
CA ARG A 330 6.21 -17.41 -16.18
C ARG A 330 6.22 -18.92 -16.39
N GLU A 331 6.03 -19.39 -17.62
CA GLU A 331 6.08 -20.82 -17.94
C GLU A 331 7.46 -21.42 -17.68
N GLU A 332 8.54 -20.67 -17.95
CA GLU A 332 9.91 -21.08 -17.67
C GLU A 332 10.19 -21.19 -16.16
N MET A 333 9.77 -20.19 -15.37
CA MET A 333 9.87 -20.23 -13.91
C MET A 333 9.10 -21.43 -13.32
N GLU A 334 7.89 -21.70 -13.81
CA GLU A 334 7.09 -22.85 -13.37
C GLU A 334 7.75 -24.19 -13.75
N LYS A 335 8.39 -24.29 -14.92
CA LYS A 335 9.14 -25.49 -15.33
C LYS A 335 10.33 -25.73 -14.41
N ASP A 336 11.07 -24.70 -14.06
CA ASP A 336 12.24 -24.82 -13.19
C ASP A 336 11.87 -25.12 -11.74
N GLU A 337 10.79 -24.55 -11.23
CA GLU A 337 10.24 -24.92 -9.92
C GLU A 337 9.84 -26.40 -9.89
N ARG A 338 9.14 -26.89 -10.92
CA ARG A 338 8.78 -28.31 -11.04
C ARG A 338 10.02 -29.21 -11.07
N LYS A 339 11.07 -28.83 -11.79
CA LYS A 339 12.35 -29.56 -11.81
C LYS A 339 12.98 -29.61 -10.41
N ARG A 340 13.00 -28.48 -9.68
CA ARG A 340 13.54 -28.41 -8.30
C ARG A 340 12.77 -29.32 -7.35
N ILE A 341 11.43 -29.31 -7.42
CA ILE A 341 10.59 -30.17 -6.58
C ILE A 341 10.83 -31.66 -6.91
N ILE A 342 10.91 -32.03 -8.19
CA ILE A 342 11.17 -33.42 -8.60
C ILE A 342 12.56 -33.85 -8.13
N TYR A 343 13.57 -33.00 -8.28
CA TYR A 343 14.92 -33.27 -7.81
C TYR A 343 14.98 -33.44 -6.28
N ALA A 344 14.35 -32.54 -5.52
CA ALA A 344 14.26 -32.63 -4.06
C ALA A 344 13.59 -33.93 -3.60
N LYS A 345 12.46 -34.31 -4.21
CA LYS A 345 11.77 -35.58 -3.92
C LYS A 345 12.61 -36.81 -4.26
N LYS A 346 13.42 -36.76 -5.32
CA LYS A 346 14.35 -37.86 -5.64
C LYS A 346 15.45 -37.96 -4.58
N LYS A 347 16.05 -36.82 -4.19
CA LYS A 347 17.08 -36.76 -3.16
C LYS A 347 16.58 -37.26 -1.81
N GLU A 348 15.41 -36.81 -1.36
CA GLU A 348 14.79 -37.28 -0.12
C GLU A 348 14.56 -38.81 -0.13
N LYS A 349 14.06 -39.36 -1.24
CA LYS A 349 13.88 -40.81 -1.41
C LYS A 349 15.20 -41.57 -1.35
N GLU A 350 16.27 -41.03 -1.94
CA GLU A 350 17.60 -41.62 -1.89
C GLU A 350 18.19 -41.58 -0.48
N ASP A 351 18.03 -40.47 0.24
CA ASP A 351 18.53 -40.31 1.60
C ASP A 351 17.78 -41.22 2.59
N VAL A 352 16.45 -41.33 2.47
CA VAL A 352 15.65 -42.31 3.22
C VAL A 352 16.06 -43.74 2.89
N LYS A 353 16.37 -44.05 1.63
CA LYS A 353 16.86 -45.38 1.23
C LYS A 353 18.22 -45.69 1.86
N LYS A 354 19.15 -44.73 1.84
CA LYS A 354 20.48 -44.86 2.46
C LYS A 354 20.37 -45.05 3.97
N GLU A 355 19.51 -44.30 4.64
CA GLU A 355 19.31 -44.44 6.09
C GLU A 355 18.69 -45.79 6.45
N ARG A 356 17.70 -46.24 5.68
CA ARG A 356 17.14 -47.58 5.83
C ARG A 356 18.18 -48.68 5.61
N GLU A 357 19.09 -48.51 4.68
CA GLU A 357 20.18 -49.44 4.43
C GLU A 357 21.22 -49.42 5.56
N ARG A 358 21.53 -48.24 6.13
CA ARG A 358 22.37 -48.08 7.31
C ARG A 358 21.81 -48.86 8.49
N ILE A 359 20.54 -48.65 8.83
CA ILE A 359 19.84 -49.35 9.92
C ILE A 359 19.82 -50.86 9.66
N ARG A 360 19.58 -51.30 8.40
CA ARG A 360 19.60 -52.72 8.05
C ARG A 360 20.97 -53.36 8.29
N ARG A 361 22.05 -52.68 7.92
CA ARG A 361 23.44 -53.15 8.13
C ARG A 361 23.78 -53.25 9.62
N GLU A 362 23.33 -52.28 10.41
CA GLU A 362 23.55 -52.25 11.86
C GLU A 362 22.81 -53.41 12.56
N ILE A 363 21.56 -53.67 12.17
CA ILE A 363 20.80 -54.84 12.65
C ILE A 363 21.43 -56.16 12.20
N GLU A 364 21.97 -56.23 10.99
CA GLU A 364 22.65 -57.43 10.48
C GLU A 364 23.95 -57.70 11.25
N ALA A 365 24.72 -56.66 11.58
CA ALA A 365 25.91 -56.74 12.41
C ALA A 365 25.58 -57.23 13.84
N ASP A 366 24.57 -56.64 14.50
CA ASP A 366 24.11 -57.10 15.82
C ASP A 366 23.62 -58.55 15.78
N LYS A 367 22.88 -58.94 14.74
CA LYS A 367 22.43 -60.34 14.54
C LYS A 367 23.61 -61.30 14.34
N LEU A 368 24.65 -60.88 13.62
CA LEU A 368 25.85 -61.67 13.40
C LEU A 368 26.64 -61.83 14.70
N GLU A 369 26.78 -60.77 15.49
CA GLU A 369 27.44 -60.79 16.79
C GLU A 369 26.73 -61.71 17.79
N ARG A 370 25.38 -61.63 17.85
CA ARG A 370 24.57 -62.55 18.67
C ARG A 370 24.70 -64.01 18.22
N ARG A 371 24.79 -64.25 16.90
CA ARG A 371 25.01 -65.60 16.35
C ARG A 371 26.40 -66.14 16.70
N ALA A 372 27.44 -65.31 16.57
CA ALA A 372 28.81 -65.65 16.95
C ALA A 372 28.93 -65.97 18.45
N ASN A 373 28.22 -65.22 19.29
CA ASN A 373 28.19 -65.42 20.75
C ASN A 373 27.13 -66.44 21.23
N LYS A 374 26.58 -67.29 20.34
CA LYS A 374 25.60 -68.35 20.65
C LYS A 374 24.41 -67.85 21.50
N GLY A 375 23.94 -66.63 21.24
CA GLY A 375 22.77 -66.04 21.91
C GLY A 375 23.03 -65.42 23.29
N LYS A 376 24.27 -65.36 23.78
CA LYS A 376 24.62 -64.68 25.04
C LYS A 376 25.23 -63.31 24.76
N ILE A 377 24.55 -62.24 25.19
CA ILE A 377 25.02 -60.85 25.05
C ILE A 377 25.98 -60.56 26.20
N LYS A 378 27.17 -60.00 25.90
CA LYS A 378 28.21 -59.68 26.89
C LYS A 378 28.09 -58.23 27.40
N SER A 379 26.87 -57.78 27.68
CA SER A 379 26.59 -56.58 28.47
C SER A 379 25.08 -56.53 28.77
N SER A 380 24.75 -56.24 30.03
CA SER A 380 23.43 -55.72 30.37
C SER A 380 23.36 -54.33 29.74
N LEU A 381 22.53 -54.16 28.70
CA LEU A 381 22.21 -52.85 28.13
C LEU A 381 21.60 -51.98 29.24
N GLY A 382 22.43 -51.12 29.82
CA GLY A 382 21.98 -50.00 30.63
C GLY A 382 21.18 -49.02 29.77
N VAL A 383 20.32 -48.25 30.43
CA VAL A 383 19.29 -47.36 29.89
C VAL A 383 19.83 -46.14 29.09
N ASP A 384 21.10 -46.12 28.66
CA ASP A 384 21.69 -45.01 27.90
C ASP A 384 22.37 -45.45 26.58
N GLY A 385 21.82 -46.49 25.94
CA GLY A 385 22.33 -47.02 24.67
C GLY A 385 21.53 -46.63 23.42
N TYR A 386 20.59 -45.69 23.51
CA TYR A 386 19.81 -45.20 22.36
C TYR A 386 19.38 -43.75 22.63
N ASN A 387 20.02 -42.78 21.98
CA ASN A 387 19.54 -41.40 21.95
C ASN A 387 18.90 -41.14 20.56
N PRO A 388 17.57 -41.35 20.40
CA PRO A 388 16.88 -40.94 19.19
C PRO A 388 16.73 -39.42 19.22
N SER A 389 17.38 -38.73 18.29
CA SER A 389 17.17 -37.30 18.10
C SER A 389 15.70 -37.05 17.72
N ALA A 390 14.98 -36.35 18.59
CA ALA A 390 13.66 -35.75 18.42
C ALA A 390 12.43 -36.69 18.37
N ILE A 391 11.74 -36.81 19.52
CA ILE A 391 10.34 -36.38 19.77
C ILE A 391 10.06 -36.71 21.26
N GLN A 392 10.09 -35.69 22.14
CA GLN A 392 9.67 -35.80 23.53
C GLN A 392 8.13 -35.69 23.58
N TYR A 393 7.46 -36.73 24.10
CA TYR A 393 6.15 -36.57 24.70
C TYR A 393 6.36 -36.51 26.21
N ASP A 394 5.95 -35.41 26.82
CA ASP A 394 5.98 -35.21 28.26
C ASP A 394 4.93 -36.13 28.91
N VAL A 395 5.41 -37.10 29.68
CA VAL A 395 4.61 -37.86 30.64
C VAL A 395 5.08 -37.45 32.03
N ASP A 396 4.24 -36.70 32.73
CA ASP A 396 4.44 -36.33 34.13
C ASP A 396 4.63 -37.58 35.01
N LYS A 397 5.77 -37.65 35.68
CA LYS A 397 6.04 -38.61 36.75
C LYS A 397 5.69 -37.96 38.09
N GLY A 398 4.55 -38.36 38.65
CA GLY A 398 4.23 -38.16 40.06
C GLY A 398 4.97 -39.18 40.95
N ASP A 399 5.55 -38.65 42.02
CA ASP A 399 6.41 -39.29 43.00
C ASP A 399 5.74 -40.44 43.79
N GLY A 400 6.54 -41.39 44.26
CA GLY A 400 6.07 -42.62 44.91
C GLY A 400 5.78 -42.48 46.40
N THR A 401 4.88 -43.33 46.91
CA THR A 401 5.00 -44.01 48.21
C THR A 401 4.08 -45.25 48.24
N ASP A 402 4.58 -46.31 48.87
CA ASP A 402 4.00 -47.65 48.94
C ASP A 402 2.92 -47.84 50.04
N ALA A 403 2.08 -48.87 49.81
CA ALA A 403 1.19 -49.62 50.73
C ALA A 403 -0.31 -49.21 50.83
N PRO A 404 -1.22 -50.12 51.25
CA PRO A 404 -1.55 -51.42 50.66
C PRO A 404 -3.06 -51.54 50.31
N VAL A 405 -3.36 -52.58 49.52
CA VAL A 405 -4.64 -52.93 48.89
C VAL A 405 -5.82 -53.10 49.88
N GLU A 406 -6.93 -52.39 49.63
CA GLU A 406 -8.28 -52.83 50.02
C GLU A 406 -9.28 -52.73 48.86
N LYS A 407 -10.11 -53.77 48.74
CA LYS A 407 -11.17 -53.95 47.75
C LYS A 407 -12.40 -53.18 48.18
N ILE A 408 -12.87 -52.22 47.37
CA ILE A 408 -14.27 -51.80 47.35
C ILE A 408 -14.78 -51.76 45.91
N SER A 409 -16.01 -52.24 45.80
CA SER A 409 -16.80 -52.63 44.64
C SER A 409 -17.17 -51.51 43.65
N ALA A 410 -17.31 -51.93 42.39
CA ALA A 410 -18.29 -51.48 41.38
C ALA A 410 -18.42 -49.97 41.09
N ILE A 411 -17.82 -49.53 39.98
CA ILE A 411 -18.13 -48.27 39.28
C ILE A 411 -18.24 -48.58 37.77
N PRO A 412 -19.21 -48.00 37.04
CA PRO A 412 -19.59 -48.46 35.70
C PRO A 412 -18.57 -48.07 34.63
N LYS A 413 -18.60 -48.80 33.51
CA LYS A 413 -17.70 -48.70 32.36
C LYS A 413 -17.52 -47.25 31.90
N LYS A 414 -16.31 -46.70 32.09
CA LYS A 414 -15.89 -45.42 31.52
C LYS A 414 -15.93 -45.50 29.98
N THR A 415 -16.75 -44.64 29.39
CA THR A 415 -16.77 -44.29 27.97
C THR A 415 -15.45 -43.66 27.56
N LYS A 416 -14.95 -44.00 26.36
CA LYS A 416 -13.70 -43.48 25.80
C LYS A 416 -13.81 -41.96 25.58
N THR A 417 -13.11 -41.17 26.38
CA THR A 417 -12.84 -39.76 26.06
C THR A 417 -11.79 -39.72 24.96
N VAL A 418 -12.19 -39.31 23.76
CA VAL A 418 -11.27 -39.07 22.62
C VAL A 418 -10.56 -37.74 22.88
N ASP A 419 -9.23 -37.72 22.76
CA ASP A 419 -8.42 -36.52 22.98
C ASP A 419 -8.82 -35.38 22.01
N THR A 420 -9.45 -34.33 22.54
CA THR A 420 -9.92 -33.14 21.80
C THR A 420 -8.79 -32.39 21.09
N ARG A 421 -7.55 -32.55 21.55
CA ARG A 421 -6.34 -31.93 20.97
C ARG A 421 -5.97 -32.51 19.61
N ASP A 422 -6.17 -33.82 19.40
CA ASP A 422 -5.82 -34.49 18.14
C ASP A 422 -6.79 -34.14 17.01
N ASN A 423 -8.08 -33.98 17.33
CA ASN A 423 -9.09 -33.59 16.36
C ASN A 423 -8.90 -32.15 15.89
N THR A 424 -8.44 -31.28 16.79
CA THR A 424 -8.09 -29.88 16.51
C THR A 424 -7.00 -29.75 15.45
N THR A 425 -5.93 -30.56 15.56
CA THR A 425 -4.82 -30.60 14.59
C THR A 425 -5.26 -31.18 13.25
N LYS A 426 -6.00 -32.30 13.26
CA LYS A 426 -6.53 -32.92 12.03
C LYS A 426 -7.46 -31.97 11.27
N MET A 427 -8.28 -31.21 11.99
CA MET A 427 -9.15 -30.19 11.40
C MET A 427 -8.35 -29.07 10.76
N ASN A 428 -7.33 -28.55 11.45
CA ASN A 428 -6.42 -27.54 10.89
C ASN A 428 -5.75 -28.03 9.60
N ASP A 429 -5.22 -29.25 9.60
CA ASP A 429 -4.59 -29.84 8.42
C ASP A 429 -5.55 -29.95 7.23
N LEU A 430 -6.81 -30.29 7.49
CA LEU A 430 -7.83 -30.40 6.46
C LEU A 430 -8.21 -29.03 5.91
N ILE A 431 -8.40 -28.01 6.76
CA ILE A 431 -8.67 -26.63 6.35
C ILE A 431 -7.51 -26.09 5.49
N THR A 432 -6.27 -26.28 5.92
CA THR A 432 -5.07 -25.87 5.18
C THR A 432 -4.98 -26.59 3.82
N LYS A 433 -5.24 -27.90 3.77
CA LYS A 433 -5.23 -28.67 2.50
C LYS A 433 -6.32 -28.22 1.52
N ILE A 434 -7.52 -27.89 2.01
CA ILE A 434 -8.60 -27.33 1.19
C ILE A 434 -8.18 -25.96 0.65
N GLY A 435 -7.59 -25.11 1.51
CA GLY A 435 -7.06 -23.81 1.10
C GLY A 435 -5.97 -23.91 0.03
N GLN A 436 -5.12 -24.95 0.09
CA GLN A 436 -4.05 -25.21 -0.89
C GLN A 436 -4.57 -25.56 -2.29
N HIS A 437 -5.86 -25.86 -2.44
CA HIS A 437 -6.44 -26.19 -3.74
C HIS A 437 -6.59 -24.93 -4.62
N ARG A 438 -5.51 -24.61 -5.37
CA ARG A 438 -5.34 -23.36 -6.15
C ARG A 438 -6.01 -23.34 -7.53
N ALA A 439 -6.60 -24.44 -8.01
CA ALA A 439 -7.31 -24.44 -9.29
C ALA A 439 -8.45 -23.40 -9.26
N GLY A 440 -8.33 -22.30 -10.01
CA GLY A 440 -9.42 -21.33 -10.24
C GLY A 440 -10.00 -20.61 -9.01
N GLY A 441 -9.35 -20.65 -7.85
CA GLY A 441 -9.89 -20.13 -6.59
C GLY A 441 -10.94 -21.05 -5.93
N ASP A 442 -11.01 -22.32 -6.34
CA ASP A 442 -12.02 -23.27 -5.87
C ASP A 442 -11.86 -23.62 -4.38
N GLY A 443 -10.62 -23.67 -3.86
CA GLY A 443 -10.37 -23.86 -2.43
C GLY A 443 -11.00 -22.76 -1.56
N GLY A 444 -10.84 -21.50 -1.93
CA GLY A 444 -11.46 -20.37 -1.23
C GLY A 444 -13.00 -20.40 -1.32
N ARG A 445 -13.56 -20.70 -2.50
CA ARG A 445 -15.02 -20.84 -2.68
C ARG A 445 -15.60 -22.00 -1.88
N CYS A 446 -14.84 -23.08 -1.70
CA CYS A 446 -15.20 -24.21 -0.87
C CYS A 446 -15.21 -23.84 0.61
N LEU A 447 -14.13 -23.20 1.10
CA LEU A 447 -14.07 -22.71 2.48
C LEU A 447 -15.21 -21.73 2.78
N SER A 448 -15.56 -20.82 1.86
CA SER A 448 -16.71 -19.91 2.04
C SER A 448 -18.05 -20.66 2.12
N LEU A 449 -18.21 -21.74 1.34
CA LEU A 449 -19.43 -22.56 1.41
C LEU A 449 -19.50 -23.37 2.71
N LEU A 450 -18.37 -23.94 3.16
CA LEU A 450 -18.25 -24.63 4.46
C LEU A 450 -18.55 -23.68 5.62
N LYS A 451 -18.00 -22.45 5.58
CA LYS A 451 -18.32 -21.37 6.51
C LYS A 451 -19.81 -21.09 6.55
N THR A 452 -20.48 -21.07 5.40
CA THR A 452 -21.92 -20.81 5.33
C THR A 452 -22.73 -21.91 6.01
N PHE A 453 -22.40 -23.18 5.77
CA PHE A 453 -23.10 -24.30 6.41
C PHE A 453 -22.91 -24.34 7.91
N ILE A 454 -21.66 -24.19 8.38
CA ILE A 454 -21.35 -24.19 9.81
C ILE A 454 -21.91 -22.92 10.48
N GLY A 455 -21.75 -21.77 9.84
CA GLY A 455 -22.25 -20.48 10.33
C GLY A 455 -23.77 -20.46 10.49
N ASN A 456 -24.53 -20.97 9.53
CA ASN A 456 -26.00 -20.99 9.64
C ASN A 456 -26.49 -21.85 10.82
N VAL A 457 -25.78 -22.93 11.16
CA VAL A 457 -26.10 -23.77 12.32
C VAL A 457 -25.69 -23.10 13.63
N VAL A 458 -24.51 -22.47 13.67
CA VAL A 458 -24.03 -21.72 14.84
C VAL A 458 -24.92 -20.52 15.16
N ASP A 459 -25.31 -19.77 14.12
CA ASP A 459 -26.07 -18.52 14.26
C ASP A 459 -27.57 -18.81 14.50
N ASN A 460 -28.08 -19.96 14.03
CA ASN A 460 -29.48 -20.38 14.20
C ASN A 460 -29.59 -21.86 14.62
N PRO A 461 -29.26 -22.22 15.87
CA PRO A 461 -29.17 -23.61 16.31
C PRO A 461 -30.53 -24.32 16.38
N THR A 462 -31.65 -23.60 16.50
CA THR A 462 -32.98 -24.22 16.63
C THR A 462 -33.65 -24.52 15.28
N GLU A 463 -33.18 -23.93 14.17
CA GLU A 463 -33.86 -24.03 12.88
C GLU A 463 -33.50 -25.34 12.13
N PRO A 464 -34.46 -26.24 11.84
CA PRO A 464 -34.19 -27.54 11.22
C PRO A 464 -33.75 -27.43 9.75
N LYS A 465 -34.04 -26.33 9.07
CA LYS A 465 -33.66 -26.11 7.66
C LYS A 465 -32.14 -26.08 7.43
N TYR A 466 -31.36 -25.64 8.42
CA TYR A 466 -29.90 -25.50 8.27
C TYR A 466 -29.12 -26.76 8.67
N ARG A 467 -29.79 -27.73 9.30
CA ARG A 467 -29.20 -29.01 9.68
C ARG A 467 -29.05 -29.99 8.50
N GLY A 468 -29.62 -29.67 7.34
CA GLY A 468 -29.63 -30.53 6.17
C GLY A 468 -28.92 -29.93 4.95
N VAL A 469 -27.89 -30.61 4.44
CA VAL A 469 -27.16 -30.20 3.24
C VAL A 469 -27.45 -31.18 2.10
N ASN A 470 -28.04 -30.69 1.01
CA ASN A 470 -28.33 -31.49 -0.18
C ASN A 470 -27.04 -31.72 -1.00
N THR A 471 -26.57 -32.98 -1.06
CA THR A 471 -25.34 -33.30 -1.80
C THR A 471 -25.54 -33.39 -3.32
N ALA A 472 -26.79 -33.53 -3.78
CA ALA A 472 -27.15 -33.51 -5.19
C ALA A 472 -27.12 -32.10 -5.81
N GLY A 473 -27.13 -31.05 -4.99
CA GLY A 473 -27.16 -29.65 -5.42
C GLY A 473 -25.91 -29.22 -6.20
N LYS A 474 -26.09 -28.34 -7.19
CA LYS A 474 -25.02 -27.81 -8.06
C LYS A 474 -23.88 -27.15 -7.27
N ALA A 475 -24.20 -26.44 -6.19
CA ALA A 475 -23.21 -25.78 -5.34
C ALA A 475 -22.35 -26.78 -4.55
N TYR A 476 -22.95 -27.85 -4.01
CA TYR A 476 -22.21 -28.90 -3.31
C TYR A 476 -21.33 -29.72 -4.25
N LYS A 477 -21.88 -30.14 -5.41
CA LYS A 477 -21.15 -30.91 -6.42
C LYS A 477 -19.94 -30.16 -6.98
N SER A 478 -20.08 -28.86 -7.25
CA SER A 478 -18.98 -28.06 -7.83
C SER A 478 -17.93 -27.64 -6.80
N ARG A 479 -18.33 -27.33 -5.56
CA ARG A 479 -17.41 -26.71 -4.57
C ARG A 479 -16.89 -27.68 -3.49
N ILE A 480 -17.66 -28.70 -3.09
CA ILE A 480 -17.30 -29.60 -1.99
C ILE A 480 -16.93 -31.01 -2.49
N LYS A 481 -17.74 -31.59 -3.39
CA LYS A 481 -17.52 -32.98 -3.85
C LYS A 481 -16.18 -33.20 -4.54
N GLY A 482 -15.68 -32.21 -5.28
CA GLY A 482 -14.42 -32.29 -6.03
C GLY A 482 -13.15 -32.00 -5.22
N ILE A 483 -13.27 -31.53 -3.97
CA ILE A 483 -12.12 -31.10 -3.16
C ILE A 483 -11.86 -32.09 -2.03
N VAL A 484 -10.64 -32.63 -2.01
CA VAL A 484 -10.20 -33.62 -1.02
C VAL A 484 -10.22 -32.99 0.38
N GLY A 485 -10.92 -33.64 1.32
CA GLY A 485 -11.00 -33.21 2.71
C GLY A 485 -12.21 -32.34 3.06
N ALA A 486 -12.88 -31.71 2.08
CA ALA A 486 -14.02 -30.82 2.33
C ALA A 486 -15.22 -31.54 2.99
N LYS A 487 -15.54 -32.76 2.53
CA LYS A 487 -16.56 -33.60 3.17
C LYS A 487 -16.16 -33.99 4.61
N LYS A 488 -14.86 -34.23 4.85
CA LYS A 488 -14.36 -34.66 6.16
C LYS A 488 -14.50 -33.58 7.22
N VAL A 489 -14.40 -32.31 6.83
CA VAL A 489 -14.67 -31.16 7.71
C VAL A 489 -16.12 -31.21 8.21
N LEU A 490 -17.10 -31.45 7.33
CA LEU A 490 -18.51 -31.58 7.73
C LEU A 490 -18.74 -32.82 8.63
N GLU A 491 -18.11 -33.95 8.31
CA GLU A 491 -18.20 -35.16 9.14
C GLU A 491 -17.64 -34.95 10.56
N MET A 492 -16.53 -34.22 10.70
CA MET A 492 -15.95 -33.90 12.01
C MET A 492 -16.77 -32.87 12.80
N CYS A 493 -17.64 -32.11 12.13
CA CYS A 493 -18.62 -31.27 12.79
C CYS A 493 -19.97 -32.00 13.03
N GLY A 494 -20.04 -33.31 12.81
CA GLY A 494 -21.22 -34.12 13.16
C GLY A 494 -22.23 -34.36 12.03
N TRP A 495 -21.99 -33.86 10.81
CA TRP A 495 -22.85 -34.23 9.68
C TRP A 495 -22.60 -35.67 9.24
N SER A 496 -23.66 -36.46 9.14
CA SER A 496 -23.61 -37.84 8.64
C SER A 496 -24.49 -38.03 7.40
N MET A 497 -24.22 -39.09 6.62
CA MET A 497 -25.01 -39.40 5.42
C MET A 497 -26.36 -39.98 5.82
N GLY A 498 -27.45 -39.32 5.42
CA GLY A 498 -28.82 -39.83 5.56
C GLY A 498 -29.31 -40.61 4.33
N GLU A 499 -30.60 -40.98 4.36
CA GLU A 499 -31.24 -41.91 3.41
C GLU A 499 -31.41 -41.36 1.97
N GLU A 500 -31.39 -40.03 1.77
CA GLU A 500 -31.69 -39.39 0.47
C GLU A 500 -30.51 -38.59 -0.14
N GLU A 501 -29.27 -39.10 -0.07
CA GLU A 501 -28.06 -38.34 -0.48
C GLU A 501 -27.97 -36.95 0.18
N LYS A 502 -28.53 -36.81 1.38
CA LYS A 502 -28.53 -35.58 2.17
C LYS A 502 -27.63 -35.78 3.38
N LEU A 503 -26.72 -34.84 3.60
CA LEU A 503 -25.96 -34.78 4.85
C LEU A 503 -26.86 -34.18 5.92
N LEU A 504 -27.04 -34.88 7.02
CA LEU A 504 -27.91 -34.49 8.13
C LEU A 504 -27.08 -34.34 9.40
N LEU A 505 -27.36 -33.28 10.15
CA LEU A 505 -26.84 -33.07 11.49
C LEU A 505 -27.94 -33.48 12.49
N PRO A 506 -27.73 -34.54 13.30
CA PRO A 506 -28.70 -34.98 14.32
C PRO A 506 -28.89 -33.91 15.40
N VAL A 507 -30.14 -33.77 15.86
CA VAL A 507 -30.52 -32.76 16.86
C VAL A 507 -30.02 -33.18 18.24
N GLY A 508 -29.21 -32.33 18.88
CA GLY A 508 -28.74 -32.53 20.26
C GLY A 508 -27.38 -33.21 20.41
N GLU A 509 -26.74 -33.61 19.30
CA GLU A 509 -25.35 -34.09 19.27
C GLU A 509 -24.38 -33.02 18.71
N GLU A 510 -24.87 -31.80 18.51
CA GLU A 510 -24.08 -30.68 17.99
C GLU A 510 -23.16 -30.07 19.06
N ASP A 511 -21.84 -30.23 18.87
CA ASP A 511 -20.84 -29.48 19.64
C ASP A 511 -20.72 -28.06 19.05
N LEU A 512 -21.57 -27.15 19.56
CA LEU A 512 -21.62 -25.75 19.12
C LEU A 512 -20.31 -25.01 19.35
N GLU A 513 -19.61 -25.30 20.46
CA GLU A 513 -18.33 -24.68 20.79
C GLU A 513 -17.24 -25.12 19.81
N TRP A 514 -17.21 -26.41 19.47
CA TRP A 514 -16.37 -26.93 18.40
C TRP A 514 -16.71 -26.31 17.04
N MET A 515 -17.98 -26.19 16.67
CA MET A 515 -18.37 -25.56 15.41
C MET A 515 -17.98 -24.08 15.34
N MET A 516 -18.07 -23.34 16.45
CA MET A 516 -17.59 -21.96 16.54
C MET A 516 -16.07 -21.88 16.33
N LEU A 517 -15.29 -22.78 16.96
CA LEU A 517 -13.85 -22.85 16.77
C LEU A 517 -13.48 -23.15 15.31
N VAL A 518 -14.20 -24.09 14.68
CA VAL A 518 -13.98 -24.47 13.27
C VAL A 518 -14.35 -23.31 12.33
N LYS A 519 -15.45 -22.60 12.60
CA LYS A 519 -15.86 -21.39 11.86
C LYS A 519 -14.74 -20.34 11.88
N GLY A 520 -14.20 -20.04 13.06
CA GLY A 520 -13.09 -19.07 13.19
C GLY A 520 -11.82 -19.49 12.45
N LYS A 521 -11.49 -20.78 12.45
CA LYS A 521 -10.33 -21.31 11.70
C LYS A 521 -10.50 -21.23 10.18
N ILE A 522 -11.71 -21.54 9.69
CA ILE A 522 -12.03 -21.38 8.26
C ILE A 522 -11.94 -19.91 7.86
N GLU A 523 -12.43 -18.99 8.70
CA GLU A 523 -12.33 -17.54 8.46
C GLU A 523 -10.87 -17.08 8.40
N ALA A 524 -10.03 -17.53 9.34
CA ALA A 524 -8.61 -17.23 9.35
C ALA A 524 -7.89 -17.73 8.08
N GLU A 525 -8.16 -18.96 7.63
CA GLU A 525 -7.56 -19.49 6.40
C GLU A 525 -8.05 -18.74 5.15
N ILE A 526 -9.32 -18.35 5.09
CA ILE A 526 -9.84 -17.51 3.99
C ILE A 526 -9.09 -16.18 3.96
N LEU A 527 -8.93 -15.52 5.11
CA LEU A 527 -8.20 -14.25 5.21
C LEU A 527 -6.74 -14.43 4.78
N LEU A 528 -6.03 -15.42 5.31
CA LEU A 528 -4.64 -15.72 4.97
C LEU A 528 -4.46 -15.91 3.45
N ARG A 529 -5.40 -16.58 2.79
CA ARG A 529 -5.38 -16.80 1.33
C ARG A 529 -5.67 -15.54 0.52
N MET A 530 -6.51 -14.65 1.04
CA MET A 530 -6.74 -13.35 0.42
C MET A 530 -5.46 -12.49 0.46
N PHE A 531 -4.68 -12.58 1.53
CA PHE A 531 -3.36 -11.94 1.62
C PHE A 531 -2.32 -12.60 0.68
N CYS A 532 -2.23 -13.93 0.67
CA CYS A 532 -1.26 -14.67 -0.16
C CYS A 532 -1.51 -14.65 -1.68
N ASN A 533 -2.69 -14.23 -2.16
CA ASN A 533 -2.95 -14.05 -3.60
C ASN A 533 -2.69 -12.61 -4.08
N ARG A 534 -2.35 -11.70 -3.16
CA ARG A 534 -2.10 -10.28 -3.43
C ARG A 534 -0.60 -9.92 -3.47
N VAL A 535 0.23 -10.77 -2.85
CA VAL A 535 1.70 -10.86 -3.06
C VAL A 535 1.94 -11.82 -4.22
#